data_AF-A0A2E9NPF9-F1
#
_entry.id   AF-A0A2E9NPF9-F1
#
_cell.length_a   1.000
_cell.length_b   1.000
_cell.length_c   1.000
_cell.angle_alpha   90.00
_cell.angle_beta   90.00
_cell.angle_gamma   90.00
#
_symmetry.space_group_name_H-M   'P 1'
#
loop_
_entity.id
_entity.type
_entity.pdbx_description
1 polymer ?
#
loop_
_entity_poly.entity_id
_entity_poly.type
_entity_poly.pdbx_seq_one_letter_code
_entity_poly.pdbx_strand_id
1 'polypeptide(L)' 'MYVSFALGQSALGIGLGNLWLLLLVPVACAVVQIAAIRHEEAYLERKFGDSYRDYKKSVRRWL' A
#
# COMPACT_ATOMS: atom_id res chain seq x y z
N MET A 1 -6.59 -4.03 -1.41
CA MET A 1 -7.08 -2.73 -1.94
C MET A 1 -5.93 -1.89 -2.51
N TYR A 2 -4.94 -1.49 -1.71
CA TYR A 2 -3.84 -0.61 -2.17
C TYR A 2 -2.99 -1.20 -3.31
N VAL A 3 -2.66 -2.50 -3.24
CA VAL A 3 -1.96 -3.21 -4.34
C VAL A 3 -2.77 -3.19 -5.64
N SER A 4 -4.09 -3.37 -5.55
CA SER A 4 -4.97 -3.30 -6.72
C SER A 4 -4.97 -1.92 -7.37
N PHE A 5 -4.94 -0.84 -6.58
CA PHE A 5 -4.79 0.52 -7.10
C PHE A 5 -3.43 0.76 -7.77
N ALA A 6 -2.35 0.27 -7.15
CA ALA A 6 -1.00 0.36 -7.74
C ALA A 6 -0.91 -0.40 -9.08
N LEU A 7 -1.51 -1.59 -9.16
CA LEU A 7 -1.59 -2.37 -10.40
C LEU A 7 -2.46 -1.68 -11.45
N GLY A 8 -3.61 -1.10 -11.07
CA GLY A 8 -4.46 -0.34 -11.96
C GLY A 8 -3.75 0.89 -12.54
N GLN A 9 -3.06 1.65 -11.71
CA GLN A 9 -2.26 2.80 -12.16
C GLN A 9 -1.14 2.37 -13.10
N SER A 10 -0.46 1.26 -12.80
CA SER A 10 0.58 0.69 -13.67
C SER A 10 0.00 0.28 -15.03
N ALA A 11 -1.15 -0.40 -15.04
CA ALA A 11 -1.83 -0.82 -16.27
C ALA A 11 -2.24 0.39 -17.13
N LEU A 12 -2.73 1.47 -16.52
CA LEU A 12 -3.02 2.73 -17.23
C LEU A 12 -1.75 3.37 -17.80
N GLY A 13 -0.65 3.39 -17.04
CA GLY A 13 0.63 3.92 -17.53
C GLY A 13 1.15 3.17 -18.74
N ILE A 14 1.04 1.83 -18.75
CA ILE A 14 1.41 0.98 -19.89
C ILE A 14 0.46 1.21 -21.07
N GLY A 15 -0.86 1.18 -20.84
CA GLY A 15 -1.87 1.33 -21.90
C GLY A 15 -1.82 2.69 -22.59
N LEU A 16 -1.42 3.74 -21.88
CA LEU A 16 -1.25 5.09 -22.41
C LEU A 16 0.17 5.37 -22.92
N GLY A 17 1.11 4.42 -22.80
CA GLY A 17 2.51 4.60 -23.18
C GLY A 17 3.20 5.73 -22.41
N ASN A 18 2.77 6.03 -21.19
CA ASN A 18 3.19 7.20 -20.44
C ASN A 18 4.11 6.82 -19.27
N LEU A 19 5.41 7.08 -19.48
CA LEU A 19 6.44 6.78 -18.50
C LEU A 19 6.27 7.55 -17.17
N TRP A 20 5.71 8.76 -17.21
CA TRP A 20 5.47 9.55 -15.99
C TRP A 20 4.43 8.90 -15.08
N LEU A 21 3.37 8.33 -15.65
CA LEU A 21 2.38 7.59 -14.87
C LEU A 21 2.99 6.36 -14.19
N LEU A 22 3.90 5.68 -14.86
CA LEU A 22 4.65 4.55 -14.28
C LEU A 22 5.61 4.99 -13.18
N LEU A 23 6.33 6.10 -13.38
CA LEU A 23 7.25 6.65 -12.37
C LEU A 23 6.53 7.16 -11.12
N LEU A 24 5.26 7.57 -11.25
CA LEU A 24 4.44 7.97 -10.10
C LEU A 24 3.95 6.78 -9.26
N VAL A 25 3.97 5.55 -9.78
CA VAL A 25 3.57 4.35 -9.02
C VAL A 25 4.37 4.17 -7.73
N PRO A 26 5.73 4.14 -7.74
CA PRO A 26 6.50 4.02 -6.50
C PRO A 26 6.26 5.19 -5.54
N VAL A 27 6.04 6.41 -6.07
CA VAL A 27 5.73 7.59 -5.25
C VAL A 27 4.38 7.42 -4.56
N ALA A 28 3.34 7.02 -5.30
CA ALA A 28 2.00 6.77 -4.76
C ALA A 28 2.03 5.65 -3.72
N CYS A 29 2.76 4.55 -3.98
CA CYS A 29 2.95 3.48 -3.01
C CYS A 29 3.62 3.97 -1.72
N ALA A 30 4.67 4.80 -1.83
CA ALA A 30 5.34 5.38 -0.67
C ALA A 30 4.42 6.31 0.14
N VAL A 31 3.63 7.15 -0.54
CA VAL A 31 2.64 8.02 0.10
C VAL A 31 1.59 7.21 0.84
N VAL A 32 1.02 6.18 0.21
CA VAL A 32 0.03 5.30 0.84
C VAL A 32 0.62 4.55 2.04
N GLN A 33 1.87 4.07 1.93
CA GLN A 33 2.57 3.42 3.04
C GLN A 33 2.64 4.33 4.27
N ILE A 34 3.02 5.59 4.07
CA ILE A 34 3.27 6.52 5.17
C ILE A 34 1.97 7.12 5.70
N ALA A 35 1.07 7.53 4.81
CA ALA A 35 -0.15 8.25 5.15
C ALA A 35 -1.25 7.31 5.65
N ALA A 36 -1.53 6.23 4.92
CA ALA A 36 -2.65 5.34 5.20
C ALA A 36 -2.24 4.15 6.06
N ILE A 37 -1.29 3.32 5.59
CA ILE A 37 -0.96 2.04 6.23
C ILE A 37 -0.48 2.24 7.68
N ARG A 38 0.38 3.23 7.95
CA ARG A 38 0.84 3.51 9.32
C ARG A 38 -0.29 3.94 10.25
N HIS A 39 -1.24 4.74 9.77
CA HIS A 39 -2.39 5.17 10.57
C HIS A 39 -3.35 4.02 10.83
N GLU A 40 -3.67 3.23 9.79
CA GLU A 40 -4.52 2.06 9.93
C GLU A 40 -3.91 1.03 10.90
N GLU A 41 -2.61 0.74 10.78
CA GLU A 41 -1.94 -0.17 11.70
C GLU A 41 -1.95 0.36 13.13
N ALA A 42 -1.71 1.65 13.35
CA ALA A 42 -1.76 2.23 14.70
C ALA A 42 -3.17 2.14 15.30
N TYR A 43 -4.20 2.32 14.48
CA TYR A 43 -5.59 2.15 14.90
C TYR A 43 -5.92 0.68 15.22
N LEU A 44 -5.49 -0.24 14.36
CA LEU A 44 -5.71 -1.67 14.54
C LEU A 44 -4.93 -2.24 15.73
N GLU A 45 -3.70 -1.79 15.96
CA GLU A 45 -2.92 -2.14 17.16
C GLU A 45 -3.62 -1.65 18.43
N ARG A 46 -4.23 -0.45 18.43
CA ARG A 46 -5.02 0.02 19.59
C ARG A 46 -6.30 -0.79 19.80
N LYS A 47 -6.94 -1.24 18.72
CA LYS A 47 -8.21 -1.95 18.76
C LYS A 47 -8.05 -3.44 19.12
N PHE A 48 -7.00 -4.07 18.64
CA PHE A 48 -6.81 -5.53 18.72
C PHE A 48 -5.57 -5.95 19.53
N GLY A 49 -4.69 -5.01 19.90
CA GLY A 49 -3.55 -5.24 20.78
C GLY A 49 -2.55 -6.26 20.21
N ASP A 50 -2.12 -7.18 21.06
CA ASP A 50 -1.06 -8.14 20.74
C ASP A 50 -1.45 -9.15 19.65
N SER A 51 -2.74 -9.49 19.53
CA SER A 51 -3.24 -10.39 18.48
C SER A 51 -2.96 -9.82 17.07
N TYR A 52 -3.12 -8.50 16.91
CA TYR A 52 -2.79 -7.85 15.64
C TYR A 52 -1.28 -7.70 15.42
N ARG A 53 -0.49 -7.55 16.49
CA ARG A 53 0.98 -7.51 16.38
C ARG A 53 1.56 -8.84 15.91
N ASP A 54 1.02 -9.96 16.37
CA ASP A 54 1.45 -11.28 15.92
C ASP A 54 0.95 -11.59 14.50
N TYR A 55 -0.28 -11.18 14.16
CA TYR A 55 -0.78 -11.23 12.78
C TYR A 55 0.09 -10.40 11.81
N LYS A 56 0.50 -9.21 12.22
CA LYS A 56 1.36 -8.32 11.41
C LYS A 56 2.74 -8.90 11.12
N LYS A 57 3.24 -9.84 11.94
CA LYS A 57 4.50 -10.55 11.68
C LYS A 57 4.35 -11.67 10.63
N SER A 58 3.15 -12.23 10.48
CA SER A 58 2.91 -13.34 9.54
C SER A 58 2.57 -12.89 8.12
N VAL A 59 2.21 -11.62 7.92
CA VAL A 59 1.78 -11.09 6.62
C VAL A 59 2.73 -9.98 6.12
N ARG A 60 3.19 -10.09 4.87
CA ARG A 60 3.95 -9.01 4.21
C ARG A 60 2.99 -7.91 3.74
N ARG A 61 3.37 -6.66 3.98
CA ARG A 61 2.50 -5.49 3.71
C ARG A 61 2.15 -5.26 2.23
N TRP A 62 3.02 -5.68 1.32
CA TRP A 62 2.90 -5.42 -0.13
C TRP A 62 2.95 -6.71 -0.97
N LEU A 63 3.08 -7.87 -0.35
CA LEU A 63 3.26 -9.19 -0.99
C LEU A 63 2.30 -10.21 -0.40
#